data_AF-I0YS47-F1
#
_entry.id   AF-I0YS47-F1
#
_cell.length_a   1.000
_cell.length_b   1.000
_cell.length_c   1.000
_cell.angle_alpha   90.00
_cell.angle_beta   90.00
_cell.angle_gamma   90.00
#
_symmetry.space_group_name_H-M   'P 1'
#
loop_
_entity.id
_entity.type
_entity.pdbx_description
1 polymer ?
#
loop_
_entity_poly.entity_id
_entity_poly.type
_entity_poly.pdbx_seq_one_letter_code
_entity_poly.pdbx_strand_id
1 'polypeptide(L)'
;MPRNIMDIYVPPSEPAGSDNSEPLGNDDEVLSSSSGRPVAVFCHGGVWASGAKWHYAPMATRLAQQGILTCVVEYSLFPEVRAPKMVAELSSALSWTLDNISQYGGSPAKVTALGHSAGAQLWAMVLLHRAMTASEQRLRKESRTEIDQGAATVDCRMPAQFIGMAGVYDIGKHYQYEAARGVHFLSTMARAIGGAARFASQSPAAILARAAARSSGPKESEPAAQ
;
A
#
# COMPACT_ATOMS: atom_id res chain seq x y z
N MET A 1 11.60 -13.70 13.24
CA MET A 1 11.70 -12.57 12.30
C MET A 1 12.66 -12.95 11.17
N PRO A 2 12.25 -13.03 9.89
CA PRO A 2 13.23 -12.79 8.84
C PRO A 2 13.51 -11.28 8.89
N ARG A 3 14.65 -10.90 9.50
CA ARG A 3 15.09 -9.52 9.75
C ARG A 3 15.29 -8.65 8.49
N ASN A 4 14.76 -9.04 7.32
CA ASN A 4 15.15 -8.45 6.05
C ASN A 4 14.03 -7.73 5.27
N ILE A 5 12.78 -7.75 5.76
CA ILE A 5 11.62 -7.23 4.99
C ILE A 5 11.47 -5.71 5.08
N MET A 6 11.91 -5.05 6.16
CA MET A 6 11.67 -3.62 6.33
C MET A 6 12.67 -2.97 7.28
N ASP A 7 13.08 -1.74 6.96
CA ASP A 7 13.85 -0.89 7.86
C ASP A 7 12.91 0.17 8.47
N ILE A 8 13.07 0.44 9.77
CA ILE A 8 12.20 1.37 10.52
C ILE A 8 13.05 2.54 11.02
N TYR A 9 12.66 3.73 10.61
CA TYR A 9 13.30 5.00 10.97
C TYR A 9 12.40 5.70 11.97
N VAL A 10 12.85 5.70 13.22
CA VAL A 10 12.13 6.29 14.35
C VAL A 10 12.55 7.75 14.48
N PRO A 11 11.61 8.70 14.63
CA PRO A 11 11.93 10.09 14.95
C PRO A 11 12.81 10.19 16.19
N PRO A 12 13.76 11.14 16.25
CA PRO A 12 14.53 11.36 17.47
C PRO A 12 13.56 11.67 18.62
N SER A 13 13.86 11.16 19.81
CA SER A 13 13.20 11.63 21.02
C SER A 13 13.36 13.14 21.09
N GLU A 14 12.30 13.87 21.45
CA GLU A 14 12.47 15.29 21.75
C GLU A 14 13.60 15.41 22.78
N PRO A 15 14.57 16.32 22.60
CA PRO A 15 15.51 16.59 23.67
C PRO A 15 14.67 16.95 24.89
N ALA A 16 14.93 16.28 26.01
CA ALA A 16 14.38 16.70 27.29
C ALA A 16 14.64 18.20 27.37
N GLY A 17 13.57 19.01 27.32
CA GLY A 17 13.67 20.45 27.46
C GLY A 17 14.51 20.73 28.70
N SER A 18 15.39 21.72 28.61
CA SER A 18 16.12 22.25 29.76
C SER A 18 15.15 22.42 30.93
N ASP A 19 15.24 21.51 31.88
CA ASP A 19 14.43 21.46 33.08
C ASP A 19 14.73 22.71 33.91
N ASN A 20 13.78 23.64 33.92
CA ASN A 20 13.70 24.75 34.84
C ASN A 20 12.22 25.16 34.97
N SER A 21 11.38 24.23 35.44
CA SER A 21 10.20 24.55 36.24
C SER A 21 9.67 23.28 36.90
N GLU A 22 9.69 23.29 38.23
CA GLU A 22 9.29 22.24 39.18
C GLU A 22 7.94 21.54 38.92
N PRO A 23 7.74 20.33 39.50
CA PRO A 23 6.74 19.38 39.04
C PRO A 23 5.37 19.65 39.67
N LEU A 24 4.34 19.73 38.83
CA LEU A 24 2.95 19.67 39.27
C LEU A 24 2.19 18.64 38.45
N GLY A 25 1.60 17.69 39.17
CA GLY A 25 0.43 16.94 38.72
C GLY A 25 0.72 15.56 38.13
N ASN A 26 0.53 14.54 38.97
CA ASN A 26 0.09 13.23 38.51
C ASN A 26 -1.19 13.41 37.70
N ASP A 27 -1.15 13.04 36.43
CA ASP A 27 -2.28 12.45 35.74
C ASP A 27 -1.71 11.30 34.91
N ASP A 28 -1.98 10.06 35.33
CA ASP A 28 -1.91 8.88 34.48
C ASP A 28 -2.93 9.09 33.35
N GLU A 29 -2.57 9.90 32.36
CA GLU A 29 -3.35 10.09 31.16
C GLU A 29 -3.20 8.80 30.35
N VAL A 30 -4.18 7.92 30.52
CA VAL A 30 -4.40 6.76 29.66
C VAL A 30 -4.42 7.28 28.23
N LEU A 31 -3.29 7.13 27.55
CA LEU A 31 -3.08 7.56 26.17
C LEU A 31 -4.15 6.92 25.30
N SER A 32 -5.18 7.72 24.99
CA SER A 32 -6.23 7.36 24.06
C SER A 32 -5.61 6.89 22.75
N SER A 33 -6.28 5.99 22.06
CA SER A 33 -5.88 5.29 20.84
C SER A 33 -5.58 6.18 19.60
N SER A 34 -5.28 7.46 19.79
CA SER A 34 -4.97 8.48 18.79
C SER A 34 -3.63 9.21 18.99
N SER A 35 -2.88 8.91 20.05
CA SER A 35 -1.67 9.64 20.51
C SER A 35 -0.37 9.33 19.76
N GLY A 36 -0.35 8.34 18.87
CA GLY A 36 0.87 7.98 18.12
C GLY A 36 1.23 8.95 16.98
N ARG A 37 2.51 8.94 16.60
CA ARG A 37 3.06 9.74 15.48
C ARG A 37 2.50 9.30 14.12
N PRO A 38 2.44 10.19 13.12
CA PRO A 38 2.14 9.78 11.74
C PRO A 38 3.17 8.76 11.23
N VAL A 39 2.70 7.81 10.42
CA VAL A 39 3.54 6.72 9.90
C VAL A 39 3.53 6.76 8.37
N ALA A 40 4.70 6.72 7.75
CA ALA A 40 4.86 6.52 6.31
C ALA A 40 5.39 5.11 6.03
N VAL A 41 4.67 4.32 5.23
CA VAL A 41 5.13 3.00 4.76
C VAL A 41 5.51 3.11 3.31
N PHE A 42 6.80 3.25 3.06
CA PHE A 42 7.38 3.48 1.75
C PHE A 42 7.66 2.16 1.01
N CYS A 43 7.23 2.10 -0.25
CA CYS A 43 7.63 1.07 -1.20
C CYS A 43 8.40 1.69 -2.37
N HIS A 44 9.60 1.18 -2.62
CA HIS A 44 10.47 1.69 -3.67
C HIS A 44 10.00 1.34 -5.08
N GLY A 45 10.53 2.09 -6.05
CA GLY A 45 10.45 1.76 -7.47
C GLY A 45 11.70 1.00 -7.94
N GLY A 46 11.83 0.85 -9.26
CA GLY A 46 12.96 0.12 -9.87
C GLY A 46 12.49 -0.96 -10.83
N VAL A 47 11.51 -0.64 -11.69
CA VAL A 47 11.01 -1.51 -12.76
C VAL A 47 10.72 -2.97 -12.31
N TRP A 48 10.26 -3.15 -11.07
CA TRP A 48 9.97 -4.46 -10.46
C TRP A 48 11.16 -5.45 -10.39
N ALA A 49 12.36 -5.03 -10.78
CA ALA A 49 13.53 -5.89 -10.94
C ALA A 49 14.81 -5.29 -10.34
N SER A 50 14.72 -4.08 -9.81
CA SER A 50 15.81 -3.38 -9.14
C SER A 50 15.28 -2.51 -8.01
N GLY A 51 16.21 -1.96 -7.24
CA GLY A 51 15.91 -1.20 -6.03
C GLY A 51 16.24 -2.00 -4.78
N ALA A 52 16.34 -1.29 -3.67
CA ALA A 52 16.59 -1.83 -2.35
C ALA A 52 16.15 -0.79 -1.33
N LYS A 53 15.76 -1.22 -0.12
CA LYS A 53 15.34 -0.32 0.95
C LYS A 53 16.39 0.74 1.30
N TRP A 54 17.68 0.39 1.27
CA TRP A 54 18.77 1.29 1.65
C TRP A 54 18.96 2.47 0.67
N HIS A 55 18.52 2.35 -0.59
CA HIS A 55 18.53 3.49 -1.53
C HIS A 55 17.68 4.67 -1.03
N TYR A 56 16.71 4.40 -0.17
CA TYR A 56 15.76 5.38 0.35
C TYR A 56 16.02 5.75 1.81
N ALA A 57 17.14 5.30 2.40
CA ALA A 57 17.54 5.68 3.75
C ALA A 57 17.59 7.21 3.94
N PRO A 58 18.17 8.02 3.02
CA PRO A 58 18.19 9.48 3.20
C PRO A 58 16.79 10.11 3.28
N MET A 59 15.86 9.66 2.44
CA MET A 59 14.47 10.12 2.47
C MET A 59 13.79 9.71 3.79
N ALA A 60 13.96 8.45 4.20
CA ALA A 60 13.34 7.93 5.43
C ALA A 60 13.90 8.61 6.68
N THR A 61 15.22 8.83 6.75
CA THR A 61 15.86 9.63 7.80
C THR A 61 15.31 11.05 7.81
N ARG A 62 15.13 11.69 6.66
CA ARG A 62 14.60 13.06 6.61
C ARG A 62 13.15 13.12 7.11
N LEU A 63 12.30 12.16 6.73
CA LEU A 63 10.93 12.08 7.24
C LEU A 63 10.89 11.83 8.75
N ALA A 64 11.75 10.95 9.26
CA ALA A 64 11.90 10.72 10.70
C ALA A 64 12.30 11.98 11.47
N GLN A 65 13.23 12.77 10.94
CA GLN A 65 13.60 14.09 11.49
C GLN A 65 12.46 15.13 11.46
N GLN A 66 11.36 14.86 10.76
CA GLN A 66 10.15 15.68 10.75
C GLN A 66 9.03 15.09 11.61
N GLY A 67 9.35 14.14 12.49
CA GLY A 67 8.38 13.52 13.38
C GLY A 67 7.53 12.42 12.73
N ILE A 68 7.82 12.04 11.49
CA ILE A 68 7.10 10.99 10.76
C ILE A 68 7.87 9.68 10.89
N LEU A 69 7.27 8.71 11.57
CA LEU A 69 7.84 7.38 11.66
C LEU A 69 7.82 6.72 10.28
N THR A 70 8.99 6.33 9.76
CA THR A 70 9.10 5.87 8.38
C THR A 70 9.54 4.42 8.31
N CYS A 71 8.73 3.61 7.64
CA CYS A 71 8.94 2.21 7.33
C CYS A 71 9.34 2.08 5.86
N VAL A 72 10.51 1.53 5.54
CA VAL A 72 10.96 1.31 4.16
C VAL A 72 10.92 -0.19 3.84
N VAL A 73 9.96 -0.59 3.02
CA VAL A 73 9.68 -2.00 2.69
C VAL A 73 10.63 -2.49 1.60
N GLU A 74 11.14 -3.71 1.78
CA GLU A 74 11.83 -4.53 0.79
C GLU A 74 10.90 -5.63 0.32
N TYR A 75 10.82 -5.82 -1.00
CA TYR A 75 10.05 -6.89 -1.61
C TYR A 75 10.90 -7.68 -2.60
N SER A 76 10.56 -8.94 -2.81
CA SER A 76 11.28 -9.81 -3.72
C SER A 76 11.18 -9.27 -5.15
N LEU A 77 12.27 -9.32 -5.91
CA LEU A 77 12.35 -8.74 -7.25
C LEU A 77 12.19 -9.80 -8.34
N PHE A 78 11.95 -9.34 -9.56
CA PHE A 78 12.10 -10.17 -10.76
C PHE A 78 13.60 -10.34 -11.06
N PRO A 79 14.09 -11.54 -11.47
CA PRO A 79 13.34 -12.70 -11.95
C PRO A 79 12.86 -13.71 -10.90
N GLU A 80 13.24 -13.55 -9.64
CA GLU A 80 12.93 -14.51 -8.56
C GLU A 80 11.42 -14.63 -8.34
N VAL A 81 10.71 -13.51 -8.42
CA VAL A 81 9.25 -13.46 -8.33
C VAL A 81 8.62 -12.55 -9.40
N ARG A 82 7.29 -12.62 -9.51
CA ARG A 82 6.48 -11.75 -10.36
C ARG A 82 5.57 -10.87 -9.53
N ALA A 83 5.00 -9.83 -10.14
CA ALA A 83 4.18 -8.82 -9.48
C ALA A 83 3.11 -9.36 -8.50
N PRO A 84 2.37 -10.45 -8.75
CA PRO A 84 1.41 -10.96 -7.78
C PRO A 84 2.01 -11.33 -6.42
N LYS A 85 3.25 -11.87 -6.40
CA LYS A 85 3.96 -12.21 -5.16
C LYS A 85 4.46 -10.95 -4.47
N MET A 86 4.95 -9.97 -5.23
CA MET A 86 5.35 -8.65 -4.70
C MET A 86 4.16 -7.96 -4.00
N VAL A 87 2.98 -7.96 -4.64
CA VAL A 87 1.73 -7.42 -4.06
C VAL A 87 1.37 -8.16 -2.76
N ALA A 88 1.52 -9.48 -2.71
CA ALA A 88 1.27 -10.25 -1.49
C ALA A 88 2.23 -9.87 -0.36
N GLU A 89 3.53 -9.71 -0.66
CA GLU A 89 4.56 -9.30 0.31
C GLU A 89 4.31 -7.89 0.85
N LEU A 90 4.00 -6.91 -0.01
CA LEU A 90 3.62 -5.56 0.43
C LEU A 90 2.35 -5.58 1.29
N SER A 91 1.37 -6.41 0.94
CA SER A 91 0.16 -6.57 1.76
C SER A 91 0.52 -7.10 3.15
N SER A 92 1.41 -8.09 3.25
CA SER A 92 1.89 -8.58 4.54
C SER A 92 2.67 -7.51 5.33
N ALA A 93 3.47 -6.69 4.65
CA ALA A 93 4.19 -5.57 5.29
C ALA A 93 3.24 -4.51 5.85
N LEU A 94 2.15 -4.21 5.13
CA LEU A 94 1.09 -3.32 5.62
C LEU A 94 0.39 -3.90 6.85
N SER A 95 -0.03 -5.17 6.80
CA SER A 95 -0.63 -5.86 7.96
C SER A 95 0.29 -5.79 9.18
N TRP A 96 1.57 -6.16 8.99
CA TRP A 96 2.56 -6.10 10.06
C TRP A 96 2.68 -4.69 10.63
N THR A 97 2.72 -3.67 9.77
CA THR A 97 2.81 -2.28 10.24
C THR A 97 1.59 -1.91 11.07
N LEU A 98 0.38 -2.20 10.60
CA LEU A 98 -0.85 -1.90 11.34
C LEU A 98 -0.90 -2.61 12.71
N ASP A 99 -0.34 -3.82 12.81
CA ASP A 99 -0.30 -4.60 14.05
C ASP A 99 0.78 -4.14 15.03
N ASN A 100 1.91 -3.64 14.54
CA ASN A 100 3.13 -3.49 15.36
C ASN A 100 3.59 -2.03 15.52
N ILE A 101 3.15 -1.08 14.70
CA ILE A 101 3.81 0.24 14.65
C ILE A 101 3.66 1.06 15.93
N SER A 102 2.64 0.76 16.73
CA SER A 102 2.45 1.35 18.07
C SER A 102 3.65 1.12 18.99
N GLN A 103 4.35 -0.01 18.88
CA GLN A 103 5.51 -0.31 19.72
C GLN A 103 6.72 0.59 19.42
N TYR A 104 6.71 1.29 18.27
CA TYR A 104 7.71 2.27 17.89
C TYR A 104 7.22 3.72 18.07
N GLY A 105 6.06 3.91 18.71
CA GLY A 105 5.45 5.23 18.92
C GLY A 105 4.68 5.79 17.72
N GLY A 106 4.40 4.97 16.70
CA GLY A 106 3.52 5.33 15.57
C GLY A 106 2.05 5.06 15.88
N SER A 107 1.13 5.73 15.19
CA SER A 107 -0.30 5.42 15.25
C SER A 107 -0.73 4.60 14.03
N PRO A 108 -1.30 3.39 14.20
CA PRO A 108 -1.89 2.62 13.10
C PRO A 108 -3.00 3.38 12.35
N ALA A 109 -3.71 4.28 13.05
CA ALA A 109 -4.75 5.12 12.47
C ALA A 109 -4.22 6.29 11.63
N LYS A 110 -2.91 6.58 11.69
CA LYS A 110 -2.24 7.65 10.93
C LYS A 110 -1.22 7.08 9.92
N VAL A 111 -1.46 5.87 9.43
CA VAL A 111 -0.59 5.20 8.44
C VAL A 111 -0.89 5.72 7.03
N THR A 112 0.17 6.14 6.35
CA THR A 112 0.16 6.53 4.93
C THR A 112 0.97 5.52 4.13
N ALA A 113 0.35 4.87 3.15
CA ALA A 113 1.08 4.10 2.15
C ALA A 113 1.72 5.07 1.14
N LEU A 114 3.05 5.05 1.05
CA LEU A 114 3.82 5.93 0.16
C LEU A 114 4.55 5.06 -0.87
N GLY A 115 4.45 5.38 -2.15
CA GLY A 115 5.12 4.60 -3.20
C GLY A 115 5.71 5.46 -4.30
N HIS A 116 6.76 4.95 -4.94
CA HIS A 116 7.36 5.57 -6.12
C HIS A 116 7.38 4.58 -7.30
N SER A 117 6.99 5.04 -8.51
CA SER A 117 7.10 4.28 -9.75
C SER A 117 6.44 2.88 -9.65
N ALA A 118 7.20 1.80 -9.82
CA ALA A 118 6.72 0.43 -9.62
C ALA A 118 6.11 0.21 -8.23
N GLY A 119 6.69 0.77 -7.16
CA GLY A 119 6.14 0.65 -5.81
C GLY A 119 4.81 1.38 -5.60
N ALA A 120 4.60 2.50 -6.29
CA ALA A 120 3.30 3.18 -6.30
C ALA A 120 2.23 2.32 -6.99
N GLN A 121 2.60 1.66 -8.10
CA GLN A 121 1.71 0.71 -8.77
C GLN A 121 1.39 -0.49 -7.87
N LEU A 122 2.40 -1.08 -7.20
CA LEU A 122 2.20 -2.22 -6.30
C LEU A 122 1.31 -1.84 -5.10
N TRP A 123 1.51 -0.67 -4.48
CA TRP A 123 0.63 -0.19 -3.43
C TRP A 123 -0.82 -0.06 -3.91
N ALA A 124 -1.03 0.57 -5.07
CA ALA A 124 -2.37 0.70 -5.62
C ALA A 124 -3.03 -0.68 -5.85
N MET A 125 -2.28 -1.68 -6.29
CA MET A 125 -2.76 -3.06 -6.40
C MET A 125 -3.13 -3.68 -5.06
N VAL A 126 -2.30 -3.51 -4.02
CA VAL A 126 -2.62 -3.99 -2.65
C VAL A 126 -3.93 -3.39 -2.16
N LEU A 127 -4.08 -2.07 -2.28
CA LEU A 127 -5.26 -1.34 -1.81
C LEU A 127 -6.53 -1.77 -2.56
N LEU A 128 -6.43 -1.95 -3.89
CA LEU A 128 -7.55 -2.44 -4.69
C LEU A 128 -7.93 -3.87 -4.33
N HIS A 129 -6.96 -4.77 -4.15
CA HIS A 129 -7.23 -6.15 -3.73
C HIS A 129 -7.95 -6.17 -2.38
N ARG A 130 -7.45 -5.43 -1.37
CA ARG A 130 -8.09 -5.34 -0.05
C ARG A 130 -9.51 -4.77 -0.13
N ALA A 131 -9.72 -3.71 -0.90
CA ALA A 131 -11.03 -3.10 -1.07
C ALA A 131 -12.05 -4.04 -1.75
N MET A 132 -11.63 -4.75 -2.81
CA MET A 132 -12.48 -5.73 -3.50
C MET A 132 -12.83 -6.90 -2.59
N THR A 133 -11.85 -7.47 -1.88
CA THR A 133 -12.10 -8.56 -0.93
C THR A 133 -13.03 -8.13 0.21
N ALA A 134 -12.85 -6.92 0.75
CA ALA A 134 -13.77 -6.37 1.75
C ALA A 134 -15.20 -6.23 1.21
N SER A 135 -15.34 -5.79 -0.04
CA SER A 135 -16.63 -5.69 -0.71
C SER A 135 -17.30 -7.05 -0.89
N GLU A 136 -16.58 -8.06 -1.36
CA GLU A 136 -17.07 -9.43 -1.52
C GLU A 136 -17.48 -10.04 -0.17
N GLN A 137 -16.69 -9.83 0.87
CA GLN A 137 -17.00 -10.30 2.22
C GLN A 137 -18.28 -9.67 2.77
N ARG A 138 -18.53 -8.37 2.51
CA ARG A 138 -19.78 -7.70 2.89
C ARG A 138 -20.99 -8.27 2.16
N LEU A 139 -20.92 -8.37 0.83
CA LEU A 139 -22.00 -8.93 0.01
C LEU A 139 -22.35 -10.37 0.40
N ARG A 140 -21.33 -11.19 0.71
CA ARG A 140 -21.52 -12.56 1.20
C ARG A 140 -22.20 -12.62 2.56
N LYS A 141 -21.90 -11.68 3.48
CA LYS A 141 -22.56 -11.60 4.79
C LYS A 141 -24.03 -11.18 4.65
N GLU A 142 -24.31 -10.22 3.77
CA GLU A 142 -25.67 -9.76 3.47
C GLU A 142 -26.54 -10.85 2.82
N SER A 143 -25.92 -11.73 2.03
CA SER A 143 -26.61 -12.81 1.31
C SER A 143 -26.76 -14.13 2.09
N ARG A 144 -26.19 -14.24 3.31
CA ARG A 144 -26.18 -15.51 4.07
C ARG A 144 -26.86 -15.38 5.43
N THR A 145 -27.92 -16.17 5.61
CA THR A 145 -28.21 -16.86 6.87
C THR A 145 -27.07 -17.85 7.16
N GLU A 146 -26.57 -17.81 8.37
CA GLU A 146 -25.36 -18.40 8.97
C GLU A 146 -24.69 -19.67 8.36
N ILE A 147 -23.39 -19.79 8.72
CA ILE A 147 -22.47 -20.96 8.66
C ILE A 147 -21.61 -21.12 7.40
N ASP A 148 -20.39 -20.54 7.42
CA ASP A 148 -19.17 -21.24 6.96
C ASP A 148 -17.97 -20.63 7.69
N GLN A 149 -17.50 -21.35 8.71
CA GLN A 149 -16.26 -21.06 9.42
C GLN A 149 -15.17 -21.93 8.77
N GLY A 150 -14.27 -21.32 8.00
CA GLY A 150 -13.16 -22.07 7.41
C GLY A 150 -12.24 -21.31 6.45
N ALA A 151 -12.66 -20.19 5.87
CA ALA A 151 -11.78 -19.41 5.00
C ALA A 151 -10.81 -18.54 5.82
N ALA A 152 -9.50 -18.70 5.58
CA ALA A 152 -8.48 -17.80 6.11
C ALA A 152 -8.85 -16.34 5.77
N THR A 153 -9.04 -15.52 6.79
CA THR A 153 -9.44 -14.12 6.62
C THR A 153 -8.29 -13.33 6.02
N VAL A 154 -8.42 -12.93 4.76
CA VAL A 154 -7.53 -11.95 4.13
C VAL A 154 -7.69 -10.63 4.88
N ASP A 155 -6.58 -10.05 5.34
CA ASP A 155 -6.58 -8.74 6.00
C ASP A 155 -6.97 -7.64 5.00
N CYS A 156 -8.12 -7.02 5.27
CA CYS A 156 -8.70 -5.97 4.45
C CYS A 156 -8.51 -4.56 5.05
N ARG A 157 -7.78 -4.41 6.17
CA ARG A 157 -7.54 -3.09 6.78
C ARG A 157 -6.78 -2.18 5.82
N MET A 158 -7.18 -0.92 5.77
CA MET A 158 -6.60 0.07 4.87
C MET A 158 -5.70 1.04 5.65
N PRO A 159 -4.64 1.58 5.02
CA PRO A 159 -3.98 2.76 5.57
C PRO A 159 -4.96 3.95 5.55
N ALA A 160 -4.71 4.96 6.37
CA ALA A 160 -5.51 6.19 6.38
C ALA A 160 -5.35 6.97 5.07
N GLN A 161 -4.17 6.92 4.45
CA GLN A 161 -3.86 7.68 3.24
C GLN A 161 -3.00 6.86 2.27
N PHE A 162 -3.05 7.23 0.99
CA PHE A 162 -2.18 6.72 -0.06
C PHE A 162 -1.59 7.87 -0.87
N ILE A 163 -0.27 7.88 -1.04
CA ILE A 163 0.46 8.82 -1.87
C ILE A 163 1.29 8.00 -2.86
N GLY A 164 0.87 8.01 -4.13
CA GLY A 164 1.57 7.31 -5.20
C GLY A 164 2.27 8.28 -6.15
N MET A 165 3.60 8.28 -6.15
CA MET A 165 4.42 9.18 -6.97
C MET A 165 4.87 8.51 -8.26
N ALA A 166 4.60 9.14 -9.41
CA ALA A 166 5.02 8.66 -10.74
C ALA A 166 4.66 7.18 -11.02
N GLY A 167 3.52 6.72 -10.49
CA GLY A 167 3.11 5.32 -10.56
C GLY A 167 2.69 4.85 -11.96
N VAL A 168 2.96 3.59 -12.27
CA VAL A 168 2.48 2.93 -13.49
C VAL A 168 1.05 2.44 -13.29
N TYR A 169 0.07 3.34 -13.36
CA TYR A 169 -1.34 3.00 -13.06
C TYR A 169 -2.08 2.29 -14.22
N ASP A 170 -1.54 2.39 -15.43
CA ASP A 170 -2.00 1.66 -16.62
C ASP A 170 -0.79 1.07 -17.32
N ILE A 171 -0.55 -0.23 -17.07
CA ILE A 171 0.59 -0.97 -17.60
C ILE A 171 0.50 -1.09 -19.12
N GLY A 172 -0.71 -1.24 -19.67
CA GLY A 172 -0.91 -1.35 -21.11
C GLY A 172 -0.48 -0.09 -21.84
N LYS A 173 -0.94 1.07 -21.36
CA LYS A 173 -0.52 2.37 -21.90
C LYS A 173 0.95 2.64 -21.70
N HIS A 174 1.50 2.30 -20.53
CA HIS A 174 2.94 2.48 -20.27
C HIS A 174 3.79 1.60 -21.20
N TYR A 175 3.36 0.36 -21.45
CA TYR A 175 4.04 -0.55 -22.36
C TYR A 175 4.03 -0.03 -23.79
N GLN A 176 2.88 0.47 -24.27
CA GLN A 176 2.78 1.09 -25.59
C GLN A 176 3.70 2.31 -25.71
N TYR A 177 3.81 3.11 -24.65
CA TYR A 177 4.72 4.26 -24.60
C TYR A 177 6.21 3.85 -24.62
N GLU A 178 6.59 2.77 -23.93
CA GLU A 178 7.93 2.18 -24.06
C GLU A 178 8.15 1.57 -25.45
N ALA A 179 7.13 0.97 -26.05
CA ALA A 179 7.21 0.34 -27.36
C ALA A 179 7.41 1.36 -28.47
N ALA A 180 6.68 2.48 -28.43
CA ALA A 180 6.84 3.59 -29.37
C ALA A 180 8.24 4.21 -29.37
N ARG A 181 9.00 4.04 -28.28
CA ARG A 181 10.40 4.49 -28.15
C ARG A 181 11.43 3.38 -28.40
N GLY A 182 10.96 2.16 -28.70
CA GLY A 182 11.85 1.02 -28.90
C GLY A 182 12.57 0.55 -27.64
N VAL A 183 12.03 0.78 -26.44
CA VAL A 183 12.68 0.40 -25.16
C VAL A 183 11.93 -0.67 -24.35
N HIS A 184 10.76 -1.10 -24.83
CA HIS A 184 9.90 -2.07 -24.14
C HIS A 184 10.55 -3.44 -23.87
N PHE A 185 11.53 -3.85 -24.68
CA PHE A 185 12.26 -5.11 -24.47
C PHE A 185 13.38 -5.00 -23.41
N LEU A 186 13.93 -3.80 -23.22
CA LEU A 186 14.88 -3.50 -22.14
C LEU A 186 14.16 -3.47 -20.80
N SER A 187 12.97 -2.87 -20.79
CA SER A 187 12.09 -2.86 -19.61
C SER A 187 11.76 -4.27 -19.15
N THR A 188 11.78 -4.46 -17.83
CA THR A 188 11.34 -5.70 -17.18
C THR A 188 9.83 -5.77 -17.03
N MET A 189 9.09 -4.70 -17.34
CA MET A 189 7.65 -4.60 -17.09
C MET A 189 6.87 -5.79 -17.63
N ALA A 190 6.95 -6.10 -18.92
CA ALA A 190 6.18 -7.22 -19.48
C ALA A 190 6.52 -8.56 -18.82
N ARG A 191 7.80 -8.79 -18.50
CA ARG A 191 8.29 -10.04 -17.89
C ARG A 191 7.90 -10.16 -16.42
N ALA A 192 8.03 -9.07 -15.65
CA ALA A 192 7.72 -9.01 -14.23
C ALA A 192 6.20 -9.08 -13.98
N ILE A 193 5.39 -8.46 -14.84
CA ILE A 193 3.93 -8.50 -14.79
C ILE A 193 3.38 -9.87 -15.23
N GLY A 194 4.13 -10.59 -16.08
CA GLY A 194 3.77 -11.93 -16.57
C GLY A 194 3.02 -11.91 -17.90
N GLY A 195 3.39 -10.98 -18.78
CA GLY A 195 2.94 -10.87 -20.17
C GLY A 195 1.77 -9.90 -20.38
N ALA A 196 1.55 -9.54 -21.64
CA ALA A 196 0.52 -8.57 -22.05
C ALA A 196 -0.90 -8.98 -21.63
N ALA A 197 -1.19 -10.27 -21.56
CA ALA A 197 -2.48 -10.80 -21.10
C ALA A 197 -2.82 -10.40 -19.65
N ARG A 198 -1.82 -10.03 -18.84
CA ARG A 198 -1.99 -9.60 -17.44
C ARG A 198 -2.02 -8.09 -17.26
N PHE A 199 -1.81 -7.30 -18.31
CA PHE A 199 -1.71 -5.84 -18.17
C PHE A 199 -2.98 -5.24 -17.57
N ALA A 200 -4.16 -5.63 -18.07
CA ALA A 200 -5.42 -5.12 -17.54
C ALA A 200 -5.65 -5.50 -16.07
N SER A 201 -5.34 -6.74 -15.67
CA SER A 201 -5.53 -7.22 -14.30
C SER A 201 -4.45 -6.74 -13.32
N GLN A 202 -3.40 -6.10 -13.81
CA GLN A 202 -2.33 -5.52 -13.00
C GLN A 202 -2.29 -3.99 -13.10
N SER A 203 -3.26 -3.39 -13.82
CA SER A 203 -3.39 -1.94 -13.98
C SER A 203 -4.43 -1.39 -13.01
N PRO A 204 -4.03 -0.62 -11.98
CA PRO A 204 -4.98 0.01 -11.05
C PRO A 204 -6.11 0.77 -11.74
N ALA A 205 -5.80 1.54 -12.79
CA ALA A 205 -6.79 2.32 -13.52
C ALA A 205 -7.84 1.45 -14.24
N ALA A 206 -7.42 0.33 -14.84
CA ALA A 206 -8.32 -0.59 -15.53
C ALA A 206 -9.25 -1.33 -14.55
N ILE A 207 -8.71 -1.71 -13.38
CA ILE A 207 -9.50 -2.36 -12.31
C ILE A 207 -10.57 -1.40 -11.80
N LEU A 208 -10.20 -0.15 -11.50
CA LEU A 208 -11.13 0.89 -11.07
C LEU A 208 -12.22 1.16 -12.10
N ALA A 209 -11.85 1.31 -13.38
CA ALA A 209 -12.81 1.52 -14.46
C ALA A 209 -13.82 0.35 -14.56
N ARG A 210 -13.36 -0.90 -14.45
CA ARG A 210 -14.24 -2.08 -14.46
C ARG A 210 -15.11 -2.17 -13.21
N ALA A 211 -14.65 -1.71 -12.05
CA ALA A 211 -15.46 -1.64 -10.85
C ALA A 211 -16.58 -0.59 -10.99
N ALA A 212 -16.24 0.61 -11.48
CA ALA A 212 -17.21 1.68 -11.72
C ALA A 212 -18.29 1.29 -12.75
N ALA A 213 -17.91 0.62 -13.84
CA ALA A 213 -18.85 0.16 -14.85
C ALA A 213 -19.84 -0.91 -14.32
N ARG A 214 -19.42 -1.71 -13.33
CA ARG A 214 -20.31 -2.70 -12.68
C ARG A 214 -21.30 -2.05 -11.72
N SER A 215 -20.93 -0.95 -11.06
CA SER A 215 -21.84 -0.19 -10.20
C SER A 215 -22.89 0.61 -10.97
N SER A 216 -22.66 0.93 -12.25
CA SER A 216 -23.55 1.81 -13.01
C SER A 216 -24.78 1.14 -13.65
N GLY A 217 -24.87 -0.21 -13.70
CA GLY A 217 -26.02 -0.94 -14.27
C GLY A 217 -26.42 -0.57 -15.71
N PRO A 218 -27.31 -1.32 -16.39
CA PRO A 218 -27.96 -0.80 -17.59
C PRO A 218 -28.93 0.31 -17.16
N LYS A 219 -28.82 1.52 -17.73
CA LYS A 219 -29.90 2.50 -17.65
C LYS A 219 -31.14 1.87 -18.29
N GLU A 220 -32.22 1.72 -17.53
CA GLU A 220 -33.52 1.30 -18.08
C GLU A 220 -33.83 2.18 -19.29
N SER A 221 -34.03 1.56 -20.45
CA SER A 221 -34.50 2.23 -21.64
C SER A 221 -35.91 2.76 -21.38
N GLU A 222 -36.09 4.07 -21.51
CA GLU A 222 -37.38 4.74 -21.52
C GLU A 222 -38.37 4.01 -22.45
N PRO A 223 -39.60 3.72 -22.02
CA PRO A 223 -40.56 3.06 -22.89
C PRO A 223 -40.89 4.00 -24.06
N ALA A 224 -40.80 3.47 -25.28
CA ALA A 224 -41.26 4.16 -26.47
C ALA A 224 -42.74 4.52 -26.29
N ALA A 225 -43.03 5.82 -26.25
CA ALA A 225 -44.40 6.32 -26.28
C ALA A 225 -45.08 5.85 -27.58
N GLN A 226 -46.16 5.10 -27.42
CA GLN A 226 -47.12 4.77 -28.48
C GLN A 226 -48.06 5.95 -28.72
#